data_AF-A0A355EXP5-F1
#
_entry.id   AF-A0A355EXP5-F1
#
_cell.length_a   1.000
_cell.length_b   1.000
_cell.length_c   1.000
_cell.angle_alpha   90.00
_cell.angle_beta   90.00
_cell.angle_gamma   90.00
#
_symmetry.space_group_name_H-M   'P 1'
#
loop_
_entity.id
_entity.type
_entity.pdbx_description
1 polymer ?
#
loop_
_entity_poly.entity_id
_entity_poly.type
_entity_poly.pdbx_seq_one_letter_code
_entity_poly.pdbx_strand_id
1 'polypeptide(L)'
;LVKDALDAPLPWSYRGPLRPHTDPLLVEVVAAFSGERSGRLDPQTPRPPLLADVAAWLAAHDLEPARAVRSVQLDRIAENGREKSRGLHRLRILGIPGFQWLSGPTPGQEEAGLTEVWEIADRFERESALIEAAAWGATLAAAAAARLEEALLDAQGRLAALAGLLVEAVRVGLDGLGDRVLEQVAREVHREPSFVELGAATERLTGLWRHDPLLGARGARQLGVILEAAFDRGLWLLEGLQGA
;
A
#
# COMPACT_ATOMS: atom_id res chain seq x y z
N LEU A 1 -44.10 19.27 8.08
CA LEU A 1 -43.78 19.31 6.65
C LEU A 1 -42.80 20.44 6.47
N VAL A 2 -41.58 20.16 5.97
CA VAL A 2 -40.62 21.20 5.59
C VAL A 2 -41.32 22.04 4.52
N LYS A 3 -41.61 23.30 4.86
CA LYS A 3 -42.35 24.22 3.97
C LYS A 3 -41.42 25.15 3.20
N ASP A 4 -40.16 25.21 3.60
CA ASP A 4 -39.15 26.11 3.05
C ASP A 4 -38.21 25.38 2.09
N ALA A 5 -37.53 26.13 1.23
CA ALA A 5 -36.53 25.58 0.33
C ALA A 5 -35.38 24.99 1.15
N LEU A 6 -34.96 23.77 0.80
CA LEU A 6 -33.86 23.10 1.47
C LEU A 6 -32.52 23.64 0.96
N ASP A 7 -31.69 24.13 1.87
CA ASP A 7 -30.33 24.62 1.58
C ASP A 7 -29.33 23.49 1.30
N ALA A 8 -29.70 22.25 1.63
CA ALA A 8 -28.91 21.05 1.40
C ALA A 8 -29.76 19.94 0.74
N PRO A 9 -29.15 19.08 -0.10
CA PRO A 9 -29.86 17.95 -0.70
C PRO A 9 -30.36 16.98 0.38
N LEU A 10 -31.46 16.28 0.08
CA LEU A 10 -32.06 15.31 1.00
C LEU A 10 -31.04 14.24 1.40
N PRO A 11 -30.97 13.83 2.68
CA PRO A 11 -29.95 12.89 3.18
C PRO A 11 -29.84 11.55 2.43
N TRP A 12 -30.96 11.03 1.91
CA TRP A 12 -31.00 9.77 1.17
C TRP A 12 -30.70 9.91 -0.33
N SER A 13 -30.43 11.13 -0.82
CA SER A 13 -30.08 11.36 -2.22
C SER A 13 -28.58 11.21 -2.50
N TYR A 14 -27.76 11.01 -1.46
CA TYR A 14 -26.31 10.83 -1.56
C TYR A 14 -25.81 9.84 -0.49
N ARG A 15 -24.56 9.40 -0.63
CA ARG A 15 -23.84 8.59 0.36
C ARG A 15 -22.89 9.50 1.15
N GLY A 16 -22.86 9.35 2.47
CA GLY A 16 -21.92 10.05 3.34
C GLY A 16 -22.58 10.71 4.55
N PRO A 17 -21.81 11.42 5.39
CA PRO A 17 -22.33 12.14 6.54
C PRO A 17 -23.27 13.27 6.12
N LEU A 18 -24.19 13.64 7.02
CA LEU A 18 -25.09 14.76 6.81
C LEU A 18 -24.29 16.03 6.51
N ARG A 19 -24.63 16.70 5.40
CA ARG A 19 -23.96 17.95 5.01
C ARG A 19 -24.26 19.07 6.00
N PRO A 20 -23.34 20.02 6.19
CA PRO A 20 -23.64 21.26 6.90
C PRO A 20 -24.87 21.95 6.30
N HIS A 21 -25.68 22.60 7.14
CA HIS A 21 -26.95 23.26 6.76
C HIS A 21 -28.09 22.30 6.33
N THR A 22 -27.99 21.00 6.65
CA THR A 22 -29.16 20.11 6.58
C THR A 22 -30.23 20.57 7.56
N ASP A 23 -31.48 20.67 7.10
CA ASP A 23 -32.62 21.08 7.92
C ASP A 23 -32.70 20.26 9.23
N PRO A 24 -32.84 20.90 10.41
CA PRO A 24 -32.86 20.19 11.70
C PRO A 24 -33.92 19.09 11.79
N LEU A 25 -35.09 19.26 11.16
CA LEU A 25 -36.13 18.23 11.13
C LEU A 25 -35.64 16.99 10.36
N LEU A 26 -34.90 17.17 9.27
CA LEU A 26 -34.32 16.05 8.53
C LEU A 26 -33.22 15.35 9.32
N VAL A 27 -32.45 16.08 10.14
CA VAL A 27 -31.47 15.48 11.06
C VAL A 27 -32.17 14.59 12.08
N GLU A 28 -33.23 15.08 12.72
CA GLU A 28 -34.01 14.31 13.71
C GLU A 28 -34.72 13.10 13.09
N VAL A 29 -35.28 13.26 11.88
CA VAL A 29 -35.87 12.14 11.13
C VAL A 29 -34.80 11.09 10.83
N VAL A 30 -33.64 11.47 10.29
CA VAL A 30 -32.56 10.52 10.03
C VAL A 30 -32.11 9.84 11.31
N ALA A 31 -31.97 10.56 12.42
CA ALA A 31 -31.60 9.98 13.71
C ALA A 31 -32.66 9.01 14.26
N ALA A 32 -33.95 9.33 14.12
CA ALA A 32 -35.04 8.47 14.57
C ALA A 32 -35.18 7.18 13.74
N PHE A 33 -34.85 7.23 12.44
CA PHE A 33 -34.95 6.09 11.53
C PHE A 33 -33.62 5.34 11.32
N SER A 34 -32.49 5.90 11.75
CA SER A 34 -31.17 5.25 11.68
C SER A 34 -30.84 4.62 13.04
N GLY A 35 -30.74 3.29 13.08
CA GLY A 35 -30.26 2.58 14.25
C GLY A 35 -28.80 2.16 14.12
N GLU A 36 -28.13 1.93 15.25
CA GLU A 36 -26.74 1.42 15.31
C GLU A 36 -26.62 -0.09 15.02
N ARG A 37 -27.73 -0.73 14.63
CA ARG A 37 -27.78 -2.19 14.42
C ARG A 37 -27.19 -2.52 13.06
N SER A 38 -26.11 -3.29 13.06
CA SER A 38 -25.57 -3.91 11.85
C SER A 38 -26.28 -5.24 11.58
N GLY A 39 -26.68 -5.46 10.32
CA GLY A 39 -27.14 -6.77 9.87
C GLY A 39 -26.00 -7.79 9.89
N ARG A 40 -26.32 -9.07 10.06
CA ARG A 40 -25.38 -10.17 9.86
C ARG A 40 -25.85 -10.98 8.66
N LEU A 41 -24.93 -11.27 7.75
CA LEU A 41 -25.18 -12.24 6.69
C LEU A 41 -25.41 -13.62 7.30
N ASP A 42 -26.27 -14.42 6.65
CA ASP A 42 -26.44 -15.83 7.01
C ASP A 42 -25.09 -16.56 6.96
N PRO A 43 -24.80 -17.47 7.91
CA PRO A 43 -23.55 -18.24 7.89
C PRO A 43 -23.32 -19.04 6.61
N GLN A 44 -24.39 -19.40 5.88
CA GLN A 44 -24.33 -20.13 4.60
C GLN A 44 -24.09 -19.23 3.39
N THR A 45 -24.16 -17.90 3.54
CA THR A 45 -23.87 -16.98 2.44
C THR A 45 -22.43 -17.20 1.95
N PRO A 46 -22.22 -17.55 0.66
CA PRO A 46 -20.87 -17.72 0.12
C PRO A 46 -20.06 -16.43 0.27
N ARG A 47 -18.89 -16.53 0.90
CA ARG A 47 -17.97 -15.40 1.07
C ARG A 47 -16.72 -15.62 0.22
N PRO A 48 -16.11 -14.55 -0.30
CA PRO A 48 -14.83 -14.69 -0.99
C PRO A 48 -13.77 -15.32 -0.07
N PRO A 49 -12.95 -16.24 -0.58
CA PRO A 49 -11.96 -16.97 0.24
C PRO A 49 -10.94 -16.05 0.90
N LEU A 50 -10.64 -14.88 0.30
CA LEU A 50 -9.72 -13.89 0.86
C LEU A 50 -10.10 -13.43 2.27
N LEU A 51 -11.39 -13.33 2.58
CA LEU A 51 -11.83 -12.91 3.92
C LEU A 51 -11.39 -13.91 4.98
N ALA A 52 -11.53 -15.21 4.69
CA ALA A 52 -11.15 -16.28 5.60
C ALA A 52 -9.62 -16.38 5.72
N ASP A 53 -8.89 -16.24 4.61
CA ASP A 53 -7.43 -16.24 4.59
C ASP A 53 -6.84 -15.08 5.42
N VAL A 54 -7.34 -13.85 5.22
CA VAL A 54 -6.91 -12.68 5.99
C VAL A 54 -7.27 -12.82 7.47
N ALA A 55 -8.47 -13.30 7.80
CA ALA A 55 -8.86 -13.51 9.19
C ALA A 55 -7.97 -14.55 9.88
N ALA A 56 -7.66 -15.67 9.21
CA ALA A 56 -6.75 -16.69 9.72
C ALA A 56 -5.33 -16.15 9.91
N TRP A 57 -4.83 -15.37 8.95
CA TRP A 57 -3.51 -14.76 9.04
C TRP A 57 -3.43 -13.75 10.20
N LEU A 58 -4.43 -12.87 10.36
CA LEU A 58 -4.47 -11.92 11.47
C LEU A 58 -4.48 -12.64 12.83
N ALA A 59 -5.27 -13.70 12.96
CA ALA A 59 -5.36 -14.49 14.17
C ALA A 59 -4.09 -15.26 14.51
N ALA A 60 -3.42 -15.84 13.52
CA ALA A 60 -2.14 -16.50 13.71
C ALA A 60 -1.04 -15.54 14.23
N HIS A 61 -1.19 -14.24 13.97
CA HIS A 61 -0.18 -13.23 14.29
C HIS A 61 -0.58 -12.28 15.45
N ASP A 62 -1.74 -12.49 16.08
CA ASP A 62 -2.32 -11.59 17.11
C ASP A 62 -2.46 -10.14 16.60
N LEU A 63 -2.87 -10.00 15.33
CA LEU A 63 -3.02 -8.73 14.63
C LEU A 63 -4.48 -8.34 14.40
N GLU A 64 -5.43 -9.00 15.06
CA GLU A 64 -6.85 -8.70 14.94
C GLU A 64 -7.15 -7.24 15.31
N PRO A 65 -7.90 -6.52 14.46
CA PRO A 65 -8.33 -5.18 14.78
C PRO A 65 -9.31 -5.16 15.95
N ALA A 66 -9.11 -4.21 16.86
CA ALA A 66 -10.02 -3.91 17.96
C ALA A 66 -10.60 -2.50 17.79
N ARG A 67 -11.66 -2.18 18.56
CA ARG A 67 -12.24 -0.83 18.58
C ARG A 67 -11.23 0.23 19.03
N ALA A 68 -10.39 -0.11 19.99
CA ALA A 68 -9.29 0.76 20.41
C ALA A 68 -8.13 0.66 19.40
N VAL A 69 -7.57 1.80 19.02
CA VAL A 69 -6.36 1.84 18.18
C VAL A 69 -5.21 1.21 18.95
N ARG A 70 -4.53 0.24 18.32
CA ARG A 70 -3.36 -0.44 18.86
C ARG A 70 -2.14 -0.09 18.03
N SER A 71 -1.09 0.40 18.69
CA SER A 71 0.23 0.55 18.06
C SER A 71 1.00 -0.77 18.18
N VAL A 72 1.60 -1.22 17.07
CA VAL A 72 2.41 -2.43 16.98
C VAL A 72 3.78 -2.06 16.46
N GLN A 73 4.82 -2.45 17.19
CA GLN A 73 6.21 -2.33 16.75
C GLN A 73 6.71 -3.68 16.26
N LEU A 74 7.28 -3.71 15.06
CA LEU A 74 7.75 -4.94 14.41
C LEU A 74 9.24 -4.84 14.11
N ASP A 75 10.03 -5.77 14.62
CA ASP A 75 11.44 -5.92 14.26
C ASP A 75 11.59 -6.81 13.00
N ARG A 76 12.04 -6.25 11.88
CA ARG A 76 12.26 -6.98 10.62
C ARG A 76 13.50 -7.89 10.65
N ILE A 77 14.30 -7.89 11.72
CA ILE A 77 15.42 -8.84 11.89
C ILE A 77 14.90 -10.18 12.39
N ALA A 78 13.84 -10.20 13.19
CA ALA A 78 13.19 -11.43 13.63
C ALA A 78 12.31 -12.02 12.51
N GLU A 79 12.34 -13.34 12.30
CA GLU A 79 11.53 -14.01 11.26
C GLU A 79 10.04 -13.72 11.44
N ASN A 80 9.53 -13.84 12.67
CA ASN A 80 8.13 -13.52 12.99
C ASN A 80 7.81 -12.04 12.70
N GLY A 81 8.73 -11.12 12.98
CA GLY A 81 8.52 -9.70 12.69
C GLY A 81 8.53 -9.40 11.20
N ARG A 82 9.36 -10.09 10.40
CA ARG A 82 9.31 -10.03 8.93
C ARG A 82 7.99 -10.52 8.37
N GLU A 83 7.48 -11.65 8.85
CA GLU A 83 6.22 -12.21 8.37
C GLU A 83 5.05 -11.25 8.64
N LYS A 84 4.98 -10.70 9.86
CA LYS A 84 4.02 -9.65 10.24
C LYS A 84 4.14 -8.40 9.37
N SER A 85 5.36 -7.89 9.17
CA SER A 85 5.63 -6.72 8.34
C SER A 85 5.16 -6.94 6.89
N ARG A 86 5.52 -8.08 6.29
CA ARG A 86 5.09 -8.44 4.93
C ARG A 86 3.58 -8.50 4.80
N GLY A 87 2.88 -9.16 5.73
CA GLY A 87 1.42 -9.24 5.68
C GLY A 87 0.72 -7.89 5.88
N LEU A 88 1.22 -7.04 6.79
CA LEU A 88 0.70 -5.68 6.96
C LEU A 88 0.94 -4.81 5.71
N HIS A 89 2.11 -4.92 5.08
CA HIS A 89 2.35 -4.26 3.78
C HIS A 89 1.43 -4.78 2.68
N ARG A 90 1.12 -6.09 2.65
CA ARG A 90 0.14 -6.67 1.70
C ARG A 90 -1.25 -6.08 1.90
N LEU A 91 -1.72 -5.99 3.15
CA LEU A 91 -3.00 -5.35 3.47
C LEU A 91 -3.02 -3.87 3.06
N ARG A 92 -1.91 -3.16 3.27
CA ARG A 92 -1.78 -1.75 2.87
C ARG A 92 -1.84 -1.55 1.35
N ILE A 93 -1.15 -2.36 0.56
CA ILE A 93 -1.17 -2.19 -0.92
C ILE A 93 -2.53 -2.56 -1.52
N LEU A 94 -3.27 -3.46 -0.86
CA LEU A 94 -4.65 -3.79 -1.20
C LEU A 94 -5.64 -2.70 -0.75
N GLY A 95 -5.17 -1.67 -0.04
CA GLY A 95 -6.02 -0.57 0.43
C GLY A 95 -6.95 -0.96 1.57
N ILE A 96 -6.65 -2.03 2.32
CA ILE A 96 -7.52 -2.48 3.41
C ILE A 96 -7.45 -1.49 4.58
N PRO A 97 -8.58 -0.85 4.95
CA PRO A 97 -8.58 0.15 6.00
C PRO A 97 -8.39 -0.50 7.37
N GLY A 98 -7.77 0.25 8.28
CA GLY A 98 -7.48 -0.21 9.63
C GLY A 98 -6.05 -0.69 9.86
N PHE A 99 -5.20 -0.65 8.84
CA PHE A 99 -3.77 -0.98 8.94
C PHE A 99 -2.93 0.19 8.41
N GLN A 100 -2.44 1.03 9.31
CA GLN A 100 -1.70 2.24 8.96
C GLN A 100 -0.22 2.08 9.31
N TRP A 101 0.64 2.32 8.33
CA TRP A 101 2.08 2.38 8.56
C TRP A 101 2.45 3.79 9.00
N LEU A 102 2.98 3.94 10.22
CA LEU A 102 3.35 5.24 10.78
C LEU A 102 4.80 5.60 10.47
N SER A 103 5.70 4.65 10.70
CA SER A 103 7.13 4.84 10.50
C SER A 103 7.85 3.50 10.34
N GLY A 104 9.05 3.56 9.79
CA GLY A 104 9.91 2.41 9.62
C GLY A 104 11.15 2.78 8.81
N PRO A 105 12.01 1.79 8.50
CA PRO A 105 13.18 2.04 7.68
C PRO A 105 12.74 2.60 6.32
N THR A 106 13.09 3.86 6.10
CA THR A 106 12.88 4.55 4.83
C THR A 106 14.17 4.49 4.03
N PRO A 107 14.12 4.18 2.73
CA PRO A 107 15.29 4.26 1.86
C PRO A 107 15.97 5.62 2.01
N GLY A 108 17.23 5.66 2.49
CA GLY A 108 18.04 6.88 2.61
C GLY A 108 18.21 7.48 4.01
N GLN A 109 17.66 6.88 5.07
CA GLN A 109 17.88 7.31 6.46
C GLN A 109 18.76 6.32 7.23
N GLU A 110 19.93 6.78 7.70
CA GLU A 110 21.01 5.94 8.27
C GLU A 110 20.73 5.41 9.70
N GLU A 111 19.82 6.02 10.45
CA GLU A 111 19.67 5.78 11.90
C GLU A 111 18.35 5.12 12.32
N ALA A 112 17.45 4.84 11.38
CA ALA A 112 16.23 4.12 11.69
C ALA A 112 16.54 2.63 11.75
N GLY A 113 16.52 2.05 12.95
CA GLY A 113 16.54 0.60 13.12
C GLY A 113 15.52 -0.10 12.21
N LEU A 114 15.68 -1.40 11.97
CA LEU A 114 14.77 -2.22 11.15
C LEU A 114 13.39 -2.45 11.83
N THR A 115 12.97 -1.51 12.68
CA THR A 115 11.71 -1.51 13.39
C THR A 115 10.68 -0.70 12.61
N GLU A 116 9.51 -1.29 12.38
CA GLU A 116 8.34 -0.60 11.84
C GLU A 116 7.34 -0.32 12.95
N VAL A 117 6.63 0.80 12.85
CA VAL A 117 5.52 1.16 13.73
C VAL A 117 4.24 1.20 12.90
N TRP A 118 3.25 0.44 13.35
CA TRP A 118 1.95 0.31 12.72
C TRP A 118 0.83 0.69 13.70
N GLU A 119 -0.24 1.25 13.17
CA GLU A 119 -1.51 1.40 13.88
C GLU A 119 -2.55 0.46 13.30
N ILE A 120 -3.18 -0.30 14.19
CA ILE A 120 -4.23 -1.26 13.86
C ILE A 120 -5.51 -0.85 14.57
N ALA A 121 -6.58 -0.69 13.81
CA ALA A 121 -7.90 -0.30 14.33
C ALA A 121 -9.00 -0.95 13.50
N ASP A 122 -10.09 -1.37 14.15
CA ASP A 122 -11.26 -1.86 13.43
C ASP A 122 -11.94 -0.71 12.68
N ARG A 123 -12.22 -0.93 11.40
CA ARG A 123 -12.86 0.04 10.51
C ARG A 123 -14.07 -0.62 9.85
N PHE A 124 -15.16 0.12 9.76
CA PHE A 124 -16.42 -0.38 9.23
C PHE A 124 -16.29 -0.84 7.77
N GLU A 125 -15.47 -0.14 6.99
CA GLU A 125 -15.26 -0.37 5.57
C GLU A 125 -14.35 -1.58 5.28
N ARG A 126 -13.72 -2.17 6.31
CA ARG A 126 -12.70 -3.22 6.16
C ARG A 126 -13.23 -4.45 5.42
N GLU A 127 -14.42 -4.93 5.77
CA GLU A 127 -15.00 -6.11 5.13
C GLU A 127 -15.35 -5.84 3.65
N SER A 128 -15.89 -4.65 3.34
CA SER A 128 -16.17 -4.24 1.95
C SER A 128 -14.89 -4.18 1.12
N ALA A 129 -13.84 -3.54 1.66
CA ALA A 129 -12.55 -3.44 0.98
C ALA A 129 -11.91 -4.82 0.75
N LEU A 130 -12.08 -5.78 1.68
CA LEU A 130 -11.63 -7.16 1.49
C LEU A 130 -12.44 -7.90 0.42
N ILE A 131 -13.75 -7.64 0.31
CA ILE A 131 -14.59 -8.22 -0.76
C ILE A 131 -14.13 -7.69 -2.12
N GLU A 132 -13.89 -6.37 -2.24
CA GLU A 132 -13.34 -5.77 -3.45
C GLU A 132 -11.96 -6.36 -3.76
N ALA A 133 -11.11 -6.50 -2.73
CA ALA A 133 -9.77 -7.03 -2.89
C ALA A 133 -9.72 -8.50 -3.33
N ALA A 134 -10.79 -9.26 -3.09
CA ALA A 134 -10.88 -10.64 -3.51
C ALA A 134 -10.91 -10.80 -5.04
N ALA A 135 -11.15 -9.72 -5.80
CA ALA A 135 -11.00 -9.71 -7.25
C ALA A 135 -9.56 -9.99 -7.70
N TRP A 136 -8.55 -9.62 -6.89
CA TRP A 136 -7.14 -9.86 -7.20
C TRP A 136 -6.65 -11.26 -6.78
N GLY A 137 -7.33 -11.96 -5.87
CA GLY A 137 -6.92 -13.29 -5.48
C GLY A 137 -7.62 -13.87 -4.25
N ALA A 138 -7.49 -15.18 -4.09
CA ALA A 138 -8.10 -15.92 -2.99
C ALA A 138 -7.31 -15.89 -1.68
N THR A 139 -6.04 -15.49 -1.72
CA THR A 139 -5.15 -15.36 -0.55
C THR A 139 -4.51 -13.99 -0.51
N LEU A 140 -4.10 -13.54 0.67
CA LEU A 140 -3.47 -12.23 0.89
C LEU A 140 -2.21 -12.07 0.03
N ALA A 141 -1.40 -13.14 -0.09
CA ALA A 141 -0.20 -13.13 -0.92
C ALA A 141 -0.53 -13.05 -2.42
N ALA A 142 -1.51 -13.82 -2.90
CA ALA A 142 -1.89 -13.82 -4.31
C ALA A 142 -2.53 -12.49 -4.73
N ALA A 143 -3.44 -11.96 -3.90
CA ALA A 143 -4.09 -10.67 -4.16
C ALA A 143 -3.07 -9.53 -4.20
N ALA A 144 -2.14 -9.49 -3.25
CA ALA A 144 -1.04 -8.54 -3.23
C ALA A 144 -0.17 -8.62 -4.49
N ALA A 145 0.16 -9.83 -4.95
CA ALA A 145 0.95 -10.03 -6.16
C ALA A 145 0.23 -9.51 -7.41
N ALA A 146 -1.04 -9.90 -7.60
CA ALA A 146 -1.83 -9.44 -8.73
C ALA A 146 -2.01 -7.91 -8.72
N ARG A 147 -2.17 -7.29 -7.54
CA ARG A 147 -2.26 -5.83 -7.41
C ARG A 147 -0.98 -5.12 -7.82
N LEU A 148 0.20 -5.64 -7.47
CA LEU A 148 1.47 -5.06 -7.90
C LEU A 148 1.77 -5.35 -9.38
N GLU A 149 1.31 -6.47 -9.92
CA GLU A 149 1.40 -6.75 -11.37
C GLU A 149 0.58 -5.76 -12.20
N GLU A 150 -0.64 -5.44 -11.75
CA GLU A 150 -1.45 -4.39 -12.36
C GLU A 150 -0.73 -3.03 -12.30
N ALA A 151 -0.18 -2.67 -11.13
CA ALA A 151 0.58 -1.43 -10.99
C ALA A 151 1.86 -1.40 -11.86
N LEU A 152 2.48 -2.55 -12.13
CA LEU A 152 3.60 -2.68 -13.05
C LEU A 152 3.19 -2.39 -14.50
N LEU A 153 2.01 -2.85 -14.92
CA LEU A 153 1.46 -2.51 -16.24
C LEU A 153 1.17 -1.01 -16.34
N ASP A 154 0.59 -0.42 -15.30
CA ASP A 154 0.27 1.02 -15.22
C ASP A 154 1.51 1.93 -15.15
N ALA A 155 2.65 1.38 -14.73
CA ALA A 155 3.91 2.13 -14.71
C ALA A 155 4.35 2.56 -16.12
N GLN A 156 3.98 1.79 -17.16
CA GLN A 156 4.29 2.08 -18.56
C GLN A 156 5.77 2.42 -18.83
N GLY A 157 6.69 1.76 -18.10
CA GLY A 157 8.13 1.99 -18.24
C GLY A 157 8.67 3.25 -17.56
N ARG A 158 7.85 4.04 -16.84
CA ARG A 158 8.35 5.22 -16.12
C ARG A 158 9.28 4.80 -14.99
N LEU A 159 10.54 5.24 -15.06
CA LEU A 159 11.61 4.76 -14.18
C LEU A 159 11.31 5.00 -12.70
N ALA A 160 10.83 6.19 -12.31
CA ALA A 160 10.50 6.47 -10.92
C ALA A 160 9.36 5.58 -10.38
N ALA A 161 8.38 5.24 -11.22
CA ALA A 161 7.30 4.32 -10.83
C ALA A 161 7.83 2.89 -10.66
N LEU A 162 8.69 2.42 -11.57
CA LEU A 162 9.34 1.12 -11.46
C LEU A 162 10.22 1.00 -10.22
N ALA A 163 10.98 2.04 -9.89
CA ALA A 163 11.78 2.09 -8.66
C ALA A 163 10.89 2.01 -7.41
N GLY A 164 9.75 2.73 -7.40
CA GLY A 164 8.76 2.62 -6.33
C GLY A 164 8.18 1.22 -6.20
N LEU A 165 7.81 0.58 -7.33
CA LEU A 165 7.30 -0.78 -7.34
C LEU A 165 8.30 -1.82 -6.85
N LEU A 166 9.58 -1.63 -7.15
CA LEU A 166 10.63 -2.52 -6.65
C LEU A 166 10.70 -2.46 -5.11
N VAL A 167 10.66 -1.26 -4.53
CA VAL A 167 10.62 -1.09 -3.06
C VAL A 167 9.38 -1.77 -2.47
N GLU A 168 8.23 -1.61 -3.11
CA GLU A 168 6.99 -2.24 -2.67
C GLU A 168 7.06 -3.78 -2.75
N ALA A 169 7.55 -4.33 -3.85
CA ALA A 169 7.70 -5.78 -4.05
C ALA A 169 8.58 -6.44 -2.97
N VAL A 170 9.67 -5.76 -2.58
CA VAL A 170 10.55 -6.23 -1.50
C VAL A 170 9.84 -6.19 -0.15
N ARG A 171 9.11 -5.10 0.16
CA ARG A 171 8.36 -4.95 1.41
C ARG A 171 7.29 -6.03 1.59
N VAL A 172 6.57 -6.38 0.52
CA VAL A 172 5.56 -7.45 0.58
C VAL A 172 6.14 -8.86 0.46
N GLY A 173 7.44 -8.98 0.18
CA GLY A 173 8.15 -10.25 0.03
C GLY A 173 7.71 -11.04 -1.20
N LEU A 174 7.68 -10.40 -2.37
CA LEU A 174 7.32 -11.02 -3.66
C LEU A 174 8.53 -11.10 -4.58
N ASP A 175 9.42 -12.04 -4.28
CA ASP A 175 10.73 -12.17 -4.93
C ASP A 175 10.62 -12.34 -6.46
N GLY A 176 9.67 -13.14 -6.94
CA GLY A 176 9.47 -13.36 -8.38
C GLY A 176 8.95 -12.15 -9.16
N LEU A 177 8.26 -11.21 -8.50
CA LEU A 177 7.91 -9.92 -9.11
C LEU A 177 9.10 -8.97 -9.07
N GLY A 178 9.88 -9.00 -7.98
CA GLY A 178 11.10 -8.21 -7.82
C GLY A 178 12.09 -8.40 -8.98
N ASP A 179 12.33 -9.65 -9.40
CA ASP A 179 13.23 -9.95 -10.52
C ASP A 179 12.75 -9.32 -11.84
N ARG A 180 11.46 -9.41 -12.17
CA ARG A 180 10.89 -8.80 -13.39
C ARG A 180 10.97 -7.28 -13.36
N VAL A 181 10.70 -6.68 -12.21
CA VAL A 181 10.80 -5.21 -12.03
C VAL A 181 12.26 -4.77 -12.15
N LEU A 182 13.21 -5.50 -11.54
CA LEU A 182 14.64 -5.23 -11.66
C LEU A 182 15.11 -5.22 -13.13
N GLU A 183 14.68 -6.19 -13.92
CA GLU A 183 14.99 -6.25 -15.34
C GLU A 183 14.41 -5.05 -16.13
N GLN A 184 13.20 -4.61 -15.78
CA GLN A 184 12.61 -3.42 -16.40
C GLN A 184 13.36 -2.16 -15.99
N VAL A 185 13.65 -1.97 -14.71
CA VAL A 185 14.45 -0.83 -14.22
C VAL A 185 15.80 -0.77 -14.94
N ALA A 186 16.50 -1.89 -15.06
CA ALA A 186 17.79 -1.95 -15.77
C ALA A 186 17.67 -1.48 -17.23
N ARG A 187 16.58 -1.80 -17.94
CA ARG A 187 16.35 -1.34 -19.30
C ARG A 187 16.01 0.15 -19.37
N GLU A 188 15.16 0.63 -18.46
CA GLU A 188 14.66 2.00 -18.51
C GLU A 188 15.69 3.03 -18.03
N VAL A 189 16.60 2.66 -17.10
CA VAL A 189 17.73 3.51 -16.69
C VAL A 189 18.55 4.01 -17.89
N HIS A 190 18.86 3.14 -18.84
CA HIS A 190 19.65 3.51 -20.02
C HIS A 190 18.91 4.44 -20.98
N ARG A 191 17.57 4.48 -20.91
CA ARG A 191 16.70 5.20 -21.83
C ARG A 191 16.15 6.49 -21.23
N GLU A 192 16.25 6.67 -19.92
CA GLU A 192 15.69 7.80 -19.20
C GLU A 192 16.25 9.13 -19.75
N PRO A 193 15.41 10.02 -20.31
CA PRO A 193 15.83 11.33 -20.79
C PRO A 193 15.83 12.40 -19.69
N SER A 194 15.12 12.21 -18.59
CA SER A 194 14.97 13.21 -17.53
C SER A 194 15.96 13.00 -16.41
N PHE A 195 16.82 13.99 -16.17
CA PHE A 195 17.75 13.98 -15.04
C PHE A 195 17.01 13.94 -13.69
N VAL A 196 15.84 14.60 -13.60
CA VAL A 196 15.03 14.64 -12.37
C VAL A 196 14.43 13.27 -12.06
N GLU A 197 13.86 12.59 -13.07
CA GLU A 197 13.28 11.25 -12.89
C GLU A 197 14.37 10.22 -12.57
N LEU A 198 15.52 10.31 -13.25
CA LEU A 198 16.68 9.47 -12.96
C LEU A 198 17.18 9.66 -11.52
N GLY A 199 17.29 10.91 -11.06
CA GLY A 199 17.70 11.21 -9.68
C GLY A 199 16.72 10.65 -8.65
N ALA A 200 15.42 10.89 -8.83
CA ALA A 200 14.38 10.39 -7.93
C ALA A 200 14.32 8.86 -7.87
N ALA A 201 14.55 8.18 -9.00
CA ALA A 201 14.65 6.73 -9.04
C ALA A 201 15.93 6.25 -8.33
N THR A 202 17.06 6.85 -8.63
CA THR A 202 18.37 6.48 -8.07
C THR A 202 18.41 6.62 -6.55
N GLU A 203 17.79 7.66 -5.99
CA GLU A 203 17.64 7.83 -4.53
C GLU A 203 16.94 6.63 -3.89
N ARG A 204 15.79 6.23 -4.44
CA ARG A 204 15.00 5.08 -3.94
C ARG A 204 15.78 3.77 -4.08
N LEU A 205 16.39 3.54 -5.23
CA LEU A 205 17.19 2.34 -5.51
C LEU A 205 18.42 2.27 -4.59
N THR A 206 19.09 3.39 -4.32
CA THR A 206 20.24 3.45 -3.41
C THR A 206 19.83 3.14 -1.98
N GLY A 207 18.72 3.72 -1.50
CA GLY A 207 18.24 3.42 -0.17
C GLY A 207 17.81 1.95 -0.01
N LEU A 208 17.27 1.35 -1.07
CA LEU A 208 16.97 -0.08 -1.11
C LEU A 208 18.24 -0.94 -1.08
N TRP A 209 19.27 -0.58 -1.85
CA TRP A 209 20.57 -1.28 -1.89
C TRP A 209 21.31 -1.23 -0.55
N ARG A 210 21.27 -0.08 0.14
CA ARG A 210 21.96 0.11 1.43
C ARG A 210 21.29 -0.59 2.60
N HIS A 211 19.96 -0.62 2.63
CA HIS A 211 19.22 -0.88 3.88
C HIS A 211 18.30 -2.08 3.84
N ASP A 212 18.16 -2.77 2.71
CA ASP A 212 17.26 -3.93 2.64
C ASP A 212 18.00 -5.27 2.57
N PRO A 213 18.24 -5.93 3.73
CA PRO A 213 18.79 -7.28 3.74
C PRO A 213 17.84 -8.30 3.07
N LEU A 214 16.58 -7.93 2.81
CA LEU A 214 15.58 -8.80 2.20
C LEU A 214 15.70 -8.89 0.68
N LEU A 215 16.52 -8.06 0.02
CA LEU A 215 16.79 -8.21 -1.42
C LEU A 215 17.52 -9.51 -1.77
N GLY A 216 18.17 -10.14 -0.78
CA GLY A 216 19.09 -11.24 -1.00
C GLY A 216 20.35 -10.82 -1.77
N ALA A 217 21.37 -11.70 -1.76
CA ALA A 217 22.68 -11.39 -2.34
C ALA A 217 22.64 -11.16 -3.85
N ARG A 218 21.76 -11.87 -4.57
CA ARG A 218 21.62 -11.72 -6.04
C ARG A 218 20.99 -10.38 -6.41
N GLY A 219 19.89 -10.03 -5.76
CA GLY A 219 19.20 -8.76 -5.99
C GLY A 219 20.11 -7.58 -5.66
N ALA A 220 20.82 -7.62 -4.53
CA ALA A 220 21.75 -6.56 -4.14
C ALA A 220 22.86 -6.34 -5.19
N ARG A 221 23.36 -7.42 -5.81
CA ARG A 221 24.36 -7.32 -6.89
C ARG A 221 23.77 -6.68 -8.15
N GLN A 222 22.59 -7.13 -8.58
CA GLN A 222 21.93 -6.56 -9.76
C GLN A 222 21.60 -5.08 -9.57
N LEU A 223 21.13 -4.71 -8.39
CA LEU A 223 20.83 -3.33 -8.03
C LEU A 223 22.10 -2.45 -8.05
N GLY A 224 23.25 -2.99 -7.62
CA GLY A 224 24.55 -2.31 -7.75
C GLY A 224 24.89 -1.97 -9.21
N VAL A 225 24.74 -2.93 -10.12
CA VAL A 225 24.97 -2.71 -11.57
C VAL A 225 24.02 -1.67 -12.15
N ILE A 226 22.76 -1.67 -11.72
CA ILE A 226 21.77 -0.67 -12.14
C ILE A 226 22.16 0.74 -11.65
N LEU A 227 22.64 0.86 -10.41
CA LEU A 227 23.07 2.13 -9.83
C LEU A 227 24.31 2.69 -10.53
N GLU A 228 25.28 1.84 -10.91
CA GLU A 228 26.42 2.25 -11.75
C GLU A 228 25.94 2.80 -13.10
N ALA A 229 25.04 2.09 -13.79
CA ALA A 229 24.48 2.56 -15.05
C ALA A 229 23.68 3.86 -14.91
N ALA A 230 22.96 4.03 -13.81
CA ALA A 230 22.21 5.27 -13.52
C ALA A 230 23.15 6.45 -13.27
N PHE A 231 24.27 6.22 -12.60
CA PHE A 231 25.31 7.23 -12.41
C PHE A 231 25.92 7.68 -13.74
N ASP A 232 26.33 6.73 -14.59
CA ASP A 232 26.88 7.04 -15.93
C ASP A 232 25.88 7.80 -16.79
N ARG A 233 24.62 7.36 -16.79
CA ARG A 233 23.54 8.06 -17.51
C ARG A 233 23.33 9.48 -16.98
N GLY A 234 23.40 9.66 -15.66
CA GLY A 234 23.28 10.94 -14.99
C GLY A 234 24.37 11.93 -15.41
N LEU A 235 25.62 11.47 -15.51
CA LEU A 235 26.73 12.29 -16.00
C LEU A 235 26.49 12.77 -17.44
N TRP A 236 26.05 11.87 -18.33
CA TRP A 236 25.72 12.24 -19.71
C TRP A 236 24.60 13.28 -19.80
N LEU A 237 23.54 13.11 -19.00
CA LEU A 237 22.44 14.07 -18.94
C LEU A 237 22.88 15.43 -18.39
N LEU A 238 23.79 15.43 -17.41
CA LEU A 238 24.34 16.66 -16.81
C LEU A 238 25.19 17.44 -17.81
N GLU A 239 26.04 16.76 -18.58
CA GLU A 239 26.81 17.39 -19.67
C GLU A 239 25.88 18.06 -20.70
N GLY A 240 24.80 17.38 -21.08
CA GLY A 240 23.79 17.92 -22.00
C GLY A 240 23.07 19.17 -21.48
N LEU A 241 22.97 19.35 -20.17
CA LEU A 241 22.38 20.55 -19.55
C LEU A 241 23.33 21.75 -19.52
N GLN A 242 24.65 21.51 -19.49
CA GLN A 242 25.66 22.59 -19.46
C GLN A 242 26.07 23.08 -20.86
N GLY A 243 25.81 22.28 -21.91
CA GLY A 243 26.15 22.60 -23.30
C GLY A 243 25.07 23.33 -24.10
N ALA A 244 23.99 23.79 -23.47
CA ALA A 244 22.84 24.48 -24.08
C ALA A 244 22.82 25.98 -23.78
#